data_AF-F6ZQP1-F1
#
_entry.id   AF-F6ZQP1-F1
#
_cell.length_a   1.000
_cell.length_b   1.000
_cell.length_c   1.000
_cell.angle_alpha   90.00
_cell.angle_beta   90.00
_cell.angle_gamma   90.00
#
_symmetry.space_group_name_H-M   'P 1'
#
loop_
_entity.id
_entity.type
_entity.pdbx_description
1 polymer ?
#
loop_
_entity_poly.entity_id
_entity_poly.type
_entity_poly.pdbx_seq_one_letter_code
_entity_poly.pdbx_strand_id
1 'polypeptide(L)'
;MRPLTEEETRTMFQKLAKYIGENIQLLVDRPDGTYCFRLHNERVYYVSEKILKLATNISGDKLVSLGTCFGKFTKTQKFRLHITALDYLAPYAKYKVWVKPGAEQSFLYGNHILKSGLGRITENTAQYQGLVVYSMADVPLGFGVAAKSTQECRKVDPLAIVVFHQADIGDGDSRDWKNTSGALTFSPGRGMGRYPTQVLETQSTQNDNPRTGIDPKWRDAG
;
A
#
# COMPACT_ATOMS: atom_id res chain seq x y z
N MET A 1 8.54 19.27 11.03
CA MET A 1 8.90 17.83 11.02
C MET A 1 10.15 17.67 11.87
N ARG A 2 10.12 16.84 12.91
CA ARG A 2 11.26 16.66 13.82
C ARG A 2 12.01 15.35 13.51
N PRO A 3 13.32 15.25 13.81
CA PRO A 3 13.98 13.95 13.86
C PRO A 3 13.37 13.08 14.98
N LEU A 4 13.48 11.76 14.83
CA LEU A 4 13.10 10.82 15.87
C LEU A 4 14.12 10.88 17.01
N THR A 5 13.67 10.67 18.25
CA THR A 5 14.58 10.46 19.38
C THR A 5 15.19 9.06 19.32
N GLU A 6 16.25 8.82 20.08
CA GLU A 6 16.92 7.50 20.11
C GLU A 6 15.97 6.38 20.57
N GLU A 7 15.12 6.67 21.58
CA GLU A 7 14.12 5.72 22.10
C GLU A 7 13.05 5.36 21.07
N GLU A 8 12.53 6.37 20.36
CA GLU A 8 11.54 6.20 19.29
C GLU A 8 12.13 5.39 18.14
N THR A 9 13.35 5.72 17.77
CA THR A 9 14.12 5.05 16.72
C THR A 9 14.33 3.57 17.06
N ARG A 10 14.74 3.26 18.30
CA ARG A 10 14.89 1.88 18.77
C ARG A 10 13.57 1.12 18.72
N THR A 11 12.48 1.73 19.17
CA THR A 11 11.16 1.09 19.20
C THR A 11 10.63 0.81 17.79
N MET A 12 10.84 1.74 16.87
CA MET A 12 10.51 1.57 15.45
C MET A 12 11.33 0.44 14.84
N PHE A 13 12.67 0.45 14.99
CA PHE A 13 13.53 -0.57 14.42
C PHE A 13 13.29 -1.95 15.02
N GLN A 14 12.99 -2.07 16.32
CA GLN A 14 12.58 -3.34 16.91
C GLN A 14 11.31 -3.91 16.25
N LYS A 15 10.36 -3.06 15.85
CA LYS A 15 9.15 -3.50 15.16
C LYS A 15 9.45 -3.90 13.71
N LEU A 16 10.29 -3.16 13.00
CA LEU A 16 10.71 -3.47 11.63
C LEU A 16 11.56 -4.75 11.56
N ALA A 17 12.49 -4.92 12.51
CA ALA A 17 13.35 -6.11 12.61
C ALA A 17 12.54 -7.41 12.69
N LYS A 18 11.31 -7.38 13.24
CA LYS A 18 10.41 -8.54 13.26
C LYS A 18 9.96 -8.99 11.86
N TYR A 19 10.01 -8.14 10.84
CA TYR A 19 9.60 -8.48 9.47
C TYR A 19 10.81 -8.66 8.53
N ILE A 20 11.77 -7.74 8.59
CA ILE A 20 12.91 -7.70 7.66
C ILE A 20 14.23 -8.20 8.26
N GLY A 21 14.31 -8.38 9.58
CA GLY A 21 15.54 -8.80 10.26
C GLY A 21 16.66 -7.77 10.11
N GLU A 22 17.81 -8.22 9.62
CA GLU A 22 19.04 -7.42 9.46
C GLU A 22 19.03 -6.53 8.20
N ASN A 23 18.08 -6.72 7.29
CA ASN A 23 17.98 -5.98 6.01
C ASN A 23 17.54 -4.51 6.17
N ILE A 24 17.53 -3.97 7.39
CA ILE A 24 17.15 -2.57 7.67
C ILE A 24 18.11 -1.59 6.99
N GLN A 25 19.39 -1.93 6.88
CA GLN A 25 20.39 -1.06 6.25
C GLN A 25 20.04 -0.75 4.79
N LEU A 26 19.48 -1.72 4.07
CA LEU A 26 19.05 -1.55 2.67
C LEU A 26 17.89 -0.56 2.50
N LEU A 27 17.14 -0.27 3.57
CA LEU A 27 16.12 0.78 3.55
C LEU A 27 16.72 2.17 3.72
N VAL A 28 17.85 2.31 4.40
CA VAL A 28 18.48 3.62 4.63
C VAL A 28 19.40 3.96 3.47
N ASP A 29 20.24 3.01 3.08
CA ASP A 29 21.25 3.17 2.04
C ASP A 29 20.78 2.50 0.75
N ARG A 30 20.09 3.29 -0.08
CA ARG A 30 19.78 2.92 -1.46
C ARG A 30 20.78 3.55 -2.43
N PRO A 31 21.02 2.92 -3.59
CA PRO A 31 21.91 3.48 -4.61
C PRO A 31 21.43 4.85 -5.12
N ASP A 32 20.13 5.15 -5.05
CA ASP A 32 19.54 6.42 -5.49
C ASP A 32 19.77 7.60 -4.51
N GLY A 33 20.18 7.26 -3.27
CA GLY A 33 20.50 8.20 -2.21
C GLY A 33 20.05 7.74 -0.83
N THR A 34 20.45 8.49 0.19
CA THR A 34 20.13 8.22 1.60
C THR A 34 18.69 8.60 1.91
N TYR A 35 17.99 7.71 2.61
CA TYR A 35 16.65 7.95 3.12
C TYR A 35 16.66 8.12 4.64
N CYS A 36 15.81 9.00 5.13
CA CYS A 36 15.70 9.33 6.55
C CYS A 36 14.25 9.19 7.03
N PHE A 37 14.12 8.89 8.32
CA PHE A 37 12.82 8.88 9.00
C PHE A 37 12.59 10.22 9.70
N ARG A 38 11.39 10.77 9.55
CA ARG A 38 10.97 12.03 10.19
C ARG A 38 9.63 11.85 10.87
N LEU A 39 9.47 12.48 12.03
CA LEU A 39 8.23 12.45 12.78
C LEU A 39 7.47 13.76 12.59
N HIS A 40 6.18 13.63 12.28
CA HIS A 40 5.24 14.74 12.18
C HIS A 40 3.86 14.26 12.64
N ASN A 41 3.23 15.00 13.56
CA ASN A 41 1.93 14.66 14.15
C ASN A 41 1.83 13.18 14.62
N GLU A 42 2.85 12.71 15.36
CA GLU A 42 2.99 11.33 15.85
C GLU A 42 3.11 10.24 14.77
N ARG A 43 3.10 10.62 13.48
CA ARG A 43 3.32 9.73 12.34
C ARG A 43 4.78 9.78 11.91
N VAL A 44 5.31 8.62 11.54
CA VAL A 44 6.66 8.49 11.01
C VAL A 44 6.59 8.41 9.50
N TYR A 45 7.31 9.31 8.85
CA TYR A 45 7.44 9.41 7.41
C TYR A 45 8.83 8.99 6.97
N TYR A 46 8.89 8.24 5.87
CA TYR A 46 10.11 7.82 5.20
C TYR A 46 10.30 8.68 3.95
N VAL A 47 11.42 9.42 3.91
CA VAL A 47 11.66 10.49 2.93
C VAL A 47 13.13 10.50 2.52
N SER A 48 13.41 10.80 1.25
CA SER A 48 14.77 11.03 0.77
C SER A 48 15.35 12.33 1.35
N GLU A 49 16.62 12.35 1.71
CA GLU A 49 17.28 13.57 2.23
C GLU A 49 17.21 14.75 1.26
N LYS A 50 17.20 14.49 -0.06
CA LYS A 50 17.06 15.52 -1.09
C LYS A 50 15.73 16.27 -0.95
N ILE A 51 14.63 15.53 -0.76
CA ILE A 51 13.29 16.10 -0.57
C ILE A 51 13.22 16.83 0.77
N LEU A 52 13.89 16.30 1.80
CA LEU A 52 13.91 16.93 3.11
C LEU A 52 14.54 18.34 3.08
N LYS A 53 15.63 18.52 2.33
CA LYS A 53 16.27 19.84 2.16
C LYS A 53 15.37 20.86 1.45
N LEU A 54 14.48 20.39 0.56
CA LEU A 54 13.49 21.25 -0.09
C LEU A 54 12.32 21.57 0.84
N ALA A 55 11.95 20.60 1.67
CA ALA A 55 10.86 20.70 2.63
C ALA A 55 11.10 21.72 3.76
N THR A 56 12.36 22.10 4.03
CA THR A 56 12.67 23.14 5.03
C THR A 56 12.10 24.51 4.66
N ASN A 57 11.78 24.74 3.39
CA ASN A 57 11.18 25.99 2.91
C ASN A 57 9.67 26.09 3.19
N ILE A 58 9.03 25.01 3.65
CA ILE A 58 7.59 24.94 3.91
C ILE A 58 7.35 24.90 5.42
N SER A 59 6.42 25.72 5.91
CA SER A 59 6.05 25.72 7.33
C SER A 59 5.38 24.39 7.72
N GLY A 60 5.76 23.84 8.88
CA GLY A 60 5.32 22.51 9.34
C GLY A 60 3.81 22.36 9.49
N ASP A 61 3.09 23.47 9.72
CA ASP A 61 1.63 23.51 9.86
C ASP A 61 0.90 23.38 8.52
N LYS A 62 1.54 23.80 7.43
CA LYS A 62 0.99 23.67 6.06
C LYS A 62 1.30 22.30 5.46
N LEU A 63 2.12 21.51 6.14
CA LEU A 63 2.63 20.26 5.60
C LEU A 63 1.80 19.08 6.10
N VAL A 64 0.93 18.56 5.24
CA VAL A 64 0.01 17.46 5.58
C VAL A 64 0.74 16.11 5.61
N SER A 65 1.55 15.83 4.60
CA SER A 65 2.38 14.62 4.52
C SER A 65 3.59 14.86 3.62
N LEU A 66 4.67 14.13 3.87
CA LEU A 66 5.87 14.14 3.03
C LEU A 66 6.39 12.71 2.91
N GLY A 67 6.53 12.21 1.68
CA GLY A 67 6.93 10.83 1.42
C GLY A 67 5.91 9.81 1.90
N THR A 68 6.41 8.64 2.34
CA THR A 68 5.56 7.52 2.71
C THR A 68 5.42 7.41 4.22
N CYS A 69 4.19 7.36 4.73
CA CYS A 69 3.94 7.04 6.14
C CYS A 69 4.33 5.58 6.42
N PHE A 70 5.20 5.32 7.38
CA PHE A 70 5.51 3.96 7.82
C PHE A 70 4.60 3.52 8.98
N GLY A 71 4.07 4.47 9.74
CA GLY A 71 3.22 4.17 10.87
C GLY A 71 3.04 5.36 11.79
N LYS A 72 2.46 5.08 12.96
CA LYS A 72 2.26 6.07 14.01
C LYS A 72 2.66 5.53 15.37
N PHE A 73 3.14 6.42 16.22
CA PHE A 73 3.31 6.14 17.64
C PHE A 73 1.96 6.25 18.34
N THR A 74 1.70 5.33 19.26
CA THR A 74 0.60 5.47 20.21
C THR A 74 1.02 6.35 21.38
N LYS A 75 0.05 6.84 22.16
CA LYS A 75 0.31 7.54 23.43
C LYS A 75 1.15 6.71 24.41
N THR A 76 1.07 5.38 24.31
CA THR A 76 1.90 4.41 25.05
C THR A 76 3.28 4.15 24.43
N GLN A 77 3.73 5.02 23.53
CA GLN A 77 5.00 4.93 22.78
C GLN A 77 5.19 3.63 21.98
N LYS A 78 4.12 2.87 21.71
CA LYS A 78 4.20 1.68 20.86
C LYS A 78 4.08 2.08 19.41
N PHE A 79 4.99 1.58 18.57
CA PHE A 79 4.94 1.83 17.13
C PHE A 79 3.91 0.91 16.45
N ARG A 80 2.89 1.51 15.83
CA ARG A 80 1.92 0.81 14.98
C ARG A 80 2.29 1.02 13.52
N LEU A 81 2.69 -0.07 12.86
CA LEU A 81 3.03 -0.09 11.45
C LEU A 81 1.76 0.10 10.60
N HIS A 82 1.84 0.93 9.57
CA HIS A 82 0.77 1.12 8.58
C HIS A 82 1.02 0.26 7.33
N ILE A 83 -0.05 -0.02 6.59
CA ILE A 83 0.03 -0.80 5.35
C ILE A 83 0.85 -0.12 4.26
N THR A 84 0.93 1.21 4.25
CA THR A 84 1.73 2.01 3.31
C THR A 84 3.23 1.69 3.35
N ALA A 85 3.72 1.02 4.40
CA ALA A 85 5.10 0.54 4.47
C ALA A 85 5.32 -0.78 3.71
N LEU A 86 4.26 -1.44 3.24
CA LEU A 86 4.30 -2.77 2.64
C LEU A 86 5.19 -2.82 1.42
N ASP A 87 5.09 -1.85 0.51
CA ASP A 87 5.87 -1.86 -0.74
C ASP A 87 7.38 -1.81 -0.49
N TYR A 88 7.79 -1.11 0.58
CA TYR A 88 9.19 -1.02 0.97
C TYR A 88 9.66 -2.25 1.75
N LEU A 89 8.79 -2.87 2.53
CA LEU A 89 9.14 -4.01 3.40
C LEU A 89 9.02 -5.36 2.69
N ALA A 90 8.08 -5.49 1.75
CA ALA A 90 7.80 -6.71 1.00
C ALA A 90 9.05 -7.35 0.36
N PRO A 91 9.90 -6.62 -0.40
CA PRO A 91 11.06 -7.23 -1.05
C PRO A 91 12.09 -7.76 -0.05
N TYR A 92 12.26 -7.08 1.10
CA TYR A 92 13.28 -7.42 2.10
C TYR A 92 12.79 -8.37 3.19
N ALA A 93 11.50 -8.73 3.18
CA ALA A 93 10.91 -9.60 4.19
C ALA A 93 11.47 -11.02 4.10
N LYS A 94 12.03 -11.51 5.21
CA LYS A 94 12.59 -12.86 5.31
C LYS A 94 11.51 -13.94 5.37
N TYR A 95 10.45 -13.67 6.14
CA TYR A 95 9.35 -14.61 6.33
C TYR A 95 8.13 -14.18 5.53
N LYS A 96 7.73 -15.05 4.60
CA LYS A 96 6.59 -14.83 3.70
C LYS A 96 5.59 -15.97 3.82
N VAL A 97 4.32 -15.64 3.64
CA VAL A 97 3.22 -16.61 3.55
C VAL A 97 2.40 -16.33 2.31
N TRP A 98 2.02 -17.37 1.59
CA TRP A 98 1.16 -17.30 0.42
C TRP A 98 -0.21 -17.84 0.78
N VAL A 99 -1.25 -17.07 0.44
CA VAL A 99 -2.63 -17.35 0.78
C VAL A 99 -3.39 -17.74 -0.49
N LYS A 100 -4.25 -18.75 -0.37
CA LYS A 100 -5.12 -19.18 -1.47
C LYS A 100 -6.18 -18.11 -1.76
N PRO A 101 -6.71 -18.01 -3.00
CA PRO A 101 -7.73 -17.01 -3.35
C PRO A 101 -8.96 -16.98 -2.43
N GLY A 102 -9.42 -18.15 -1.95
CA GLY A 102 -10.56 -18.22 -1.03
C GLY A 102 -10.32 -17.60 0.35
N ALA A 103 -9.06 -17.45 0.78
CA ALA A 103 -8.70 -16.79 2.04
C ALA A 103 -8.11 -15.39 1.83
N GLU A 104 -7.72 -15.03 0.60
CA GLU A 104 -7.26 -13.70 0.24
C GLU A 104 -8.35 -12.65 0.48
N GLN A 105 -9.56 -12.88 -0.04
CA GLN A 105 -10.69 -11.99 0.19
C GLN A 105 -11.03 -11.85 1.69
N SER A 106 -10.95 -12.96 2.44
CA SER A 106 -11.17 -12.94 3.89
C SER A 106 -10.13 -12.07 4.61
N PHE A 107 -8.86 -12.17 4.21
CA PHE A 107 -7.77 -11.37 4.75
C PHE A 107 -7.92 -9.88 4.44
N LEU A 108 -8.33 -9.52 3.23
CA LEU A 108 -8.59 -8.12 2.83
C LEU A 108 -9.79 -7.49 3.55
N TYR A 109 -10.64 -8.30 4.18
CA TYR A 109 -11.68 -7.82 5.11
C TYR A 109 -11.23 -7.80 6.57
N GLY A 110 -9.94 -7.98 6.84
CA GLY A 110 -9.36 -7.91 8.18
C GLY A 110 -9.48 -9.21 8.99
N ASN A 111 -9.87 -10.32 8.37
CA ASN A 111 -9.96 -11.61 9.07
C ASN A 111 -8.60 -12.32 9.16
N HIS A 112 -8.49 -13.22 10.14
CA HIS A 112 -7.31 -14.07 10.30
C HIS A 112 -7.25 -15.18 9.25
N ILE A 113 -6.05 -15.65 8.93
CA ILE A 113 -5.87 -16.71 7.95
C ILE A 113 -5.94 -18.06 8.67
N LEU A 114 -6.85 -18.90 8.19
CA LEU A 114 -7.02 -20.28 8.64
C LEU A 114 -6.06 -21.21 7.88
N LYS A 115 -5.79 -22.37 8.47
CA LYS A 115 -4.94 -23.39 7.85
C LYS A 115 -5.46 -23.83 6.47
N SER A 116 -6.78 -23.91 6.28
CA SER A 116 -7.41 -24.23 4.99
C SER A 116 -7.01 -23.26 3.86
N GLY A 117 -6.86 -21.98 4.21
CA GLY A 117 -6.46 -20.88 3.35
C GLY A 117 -4.97 -20.73 3.14
N LEU A 118 -4.14 -21.49 3.87
CA LEU A 118 -2.69 -21.46 3.74
C LEU A 118 -2.27 -22.17 2.45
N GLY A 119 -1.56 -21.47 1.57
CA GLY A 119 -0.93 -22.04 0.38
C GLY A 119 0.48 -22.51 0.69
N ARG A 120 1.40 -21.56 0.87
CA ARG A 120 2.82 -21.81 1.16
C ARG A 120 3.25 -21.00 2.37
N ILE A 121 4.17 -21.52 3.16
CA ILE A 121 4.81 -20.78 4.26
C ILE A 121 6.32 -20.95 4.14
N THR A 122 7.06 -19.89 4.47
CA THR A 122 8.53 -19.94 4.55
C THR A 122 8.94 -20.88 5.69
N GLU A 123 9.94 -21.73 5.45
CA GLU A 123 10.48 -22.63 6.46
C GLU A 123 11.15 -21.86 7.62
N ASN A 124 11.29 -22.51 8.77
CA ASN A 124 11.89 -21.92 9.99
C ASN A 124 11.17 -20.65 10.52
N THR A 125 9.91 -20.43 10.16
CA THR A 125 9.08 -19.40 10.80
C THR A 125 8.75 -19.84 12.24
N ALA A 126 9.23 -19.08 13.22
CA ALA A 126 8.93 -19.26 14.63
C ALA A 126 7.51 -18.80 14.97
N GLN A 127 6.99 -19.25 16.11
CA GLN A 127 5.72 -18.75 16.63
C GLN A 127 5.84 -17.25 16.96
N TYR A 128 4.79 -16.48 16.66
CA TYR A 128 4.70 -15.04 16.86
C TYR A 128 5.72 -14.21 16.05
N GLN A 129 6.31 -14.81 15.03
CA GLN A 129 7.17 -14.09 14.08
C GLN A 129 6.34 -13.19 13.17
N GLY A 130 6.83 -11.98 12.90
CA GLY A 130 6.26 -11.09 11.91
C GLY A 130 6.52 -11.62 10.50
N LEU A 131 5.48 -11.65 9.67
CA LEU A 131 5.55 -12.12 8.30
C LEU A 131 4.77 -11.22 7.35
N VAL A 132 5.14 -11.27 6.08
CA VAL A 132 4.41 -10.58 5.01
C VAL A 132 3.51 -11.59 4.30
N VAL A 133 2.26 -11.20 4.12
CA VAL A 133 1.22 -11.99 3.47
C VAL A 133 1.22 -11.66 1.99
N TYR A 134 1.25 -12.70 1.16
CA TYR A 134 1.22 -12.65 -0.29
C TYR A 134 0.01 -13.43 -0.81
N SER A 135 -0.51 -13.03 -1.97
CA SER A 135 -1.38 -13.85 -2.78
C SER A 135 -0.58 -14.95 -3.50
N MET A 136 -1.24 -15.97 -4.04
CA MET A 136 -0.61 -16.98 -4.92
C MET A 136 0.05 -16.37 -6.17
N ALA A 137 -0.33 -15.15 -6.55
CA ALA A 137 0.25 -14.41 -7.67
C ALA A 137 1.48 -13.56 -7.28
N ASP A 138 2.11 -13.81 -6.13
CA ASP A 138 3.24 -13.03 -5.60
C ASP A 138 2.95 -11.53 -5.38
N VAL A 139 1.67 -11.17 -5.24
CA VAL A 139 1.25 -9.82 -4.88
C VAL A 139 1.24 -9.68 -3.34
N PRO A 140 1.95 -8.71 -2.74
CA PRO A 140 1.90 -8.49 -1.31
C PRO A 140 0.51 -7.97 -0.91
N LEU A 141 -0.10 -8.59 0.09
CA LEU A 141 -1.46 -8.27 0.58
C LEU A 141 -1.44 -7.50 1.91
N GLY A 142 -0.41 -7.72 2.74
CA GLY A 142 -0.30 -7.05 4.02
C GLY A 142 0.65 -7.71 5.01
N PHE A 143 0.49 -7.32 6.27
CA PHE A 143 1.28 -7.79 7.40
C PHE A 143 0.49 -8.77 8.25
N GLY A 144 1.18 -9.81 8.71
CA GLY A 144 0.64 -10.78 9.64
C GLY A 144 1.67 -11.23 10.68
N VAL A 145 1.17 -11.95 11.68
CA VAL A 145 2.01 -12.59 12.70
C VAL A 145 1.69 -14.08 12.70
N ALA A 146 2.71 -14.93 12.64
CA ALA A 146 2.54 -16.38 12.71
C ALA A 146 1.92 -16.77 14.07
N ALA A 147 0.78 -17.46 14.04
CA ALA A 147 0.15 -17.96 15.26
C ALA A 147 0.86 -19.21 15.81
N LYS A 148 1.52 -19.97 14.92
CA LYS A 148 2.16 -21.26 15.19
C LYS A 148 3.46 -21.40 14.41
N SER A 149 4.34 -22.29 14.88
CA SER A 149 5.57 -22.61 14.16
C SER A 149 5.28 -23.33 12.83
N THR A 150 6.22 -23.31 11.89
CA THR A 150 6.06 -24.02 10.60
C THR A 150 5.75 -25.51 10.76
N GLN A 151 6.36 -26.16 11.75
CA GLN A 151 6.16 -27.58 12.03
C GLN A 151 4.77 -27.86 12.59
N GLU A 152 4.30 -27.02 13.51
CA GLU A 152 2.94 -27.10 14.06
C GLU A 152 1.89 -26.78 13.01
N CYS A 153 2.13 -25.79 12.15
CA CYS A 153 1.24 -25.44 11.04
C CYS A 153 0.93 -26.62 10.11
N ARG A 154 1.72 -27.70 10.10
CA ARG A 154 1.43 -28.92 9.32
C ARG A 154 0.48 -29.90 10.02
N LYS A 155 0.42 -29.87 11.36
CA LYS A 155 -0.33 -30.84 12.19
C LYS A 155 -1.69 -30.33 12.65
N VAL A 156 -1.98 -29.05 12.42
CA VAL A 156 -3.16 -28.38 12.97
C VAL A 156 -4.39 -28.56 12.10
N ASP A 157 -5.55 -28.50 12.75
CA ASP A 157 -6.85 -28.56 12.10
C ASP A 157 -6.99 -27.50 11.00
N PRO A 158 -7.66 -27.80 9.86
CA PRO A 158 -7.91 -26.84 8.79
C PRO A 158 -8.58 -25.52 9.23
N LEU A 159 -9.37 -25.56 10.31
CA LEU A 159 -10.07 -24.39 10.88
C LEU A 159 -9.21 -23.64 11.91
N ALA A 160 -8.01 -24.13 12.25
CA ALA A 160 -7.12 -23.45 13.16
C ALA A 160 -6.50 -22.20 12.50
N ILE A 161 -6.40 -21.12 13.27
CA ILE A 161 -5.71 -19.90 12.85
C ILE A 161 -4.21 -20.18 12.75
N VAL A 162 -3.63 -19.83 11.61
CA VAL A 162 -2.19 -19.98 11.34
C VAL A 162 -1.48 -18.63 11.28
N VAL A 163 -2.18 -17.57 10.85
CA VAL A 163 -1.63 -16.21 10.80
C VAL A 163 -2.65 -15.23 11.35
N PHE A 164 -2.23 -14.45 12.34
CA PHE A 164 -2.97 -13.31 12.84
C PHE A 164 -2.83 -12.14 11.87
N HIS A 165 -3.97 -11.61 11.46
CA HIS A 165 -4.05 -10.36 10.71
C HIS A 165 -3.48 -9.20 11.54
N GLN A 166 -2.73 -8.30 10.91
CA GLN A 166 -2.26 -7.06 11.52
C GLN A 166 -2.65 -5.82 10.71
N ALA A 167 -2.39 -5.85 9.41
CA ALA A 167 -2.75 -4.79 8.48
C ALA A 167 -2.86 -5.37 7.07
N ASP A 168 -3.83 -4.89 6.31
CA ASP A 168 -4.13 -5.30 4.95
C ASP A 168 -4.29 -4.08 4.02
N ILE A 169 -4.18 -4.31 2.71
CA ILE A 169 -4.38 -3.28 1.68
C ILE A 169 -5.83 -2.80 1.60
N GLY A 170 -6.81 -3.65 1.93
CA GLY A 170 -8.22 -3.26 1.95
C GLY A 170 -8.49 -2.08 2.90
N ASP A 171 -7.70 -1.96 3.97
CA ASP A 171 -7.80 -0.87 4.93
C ASP A 171 -7.19 0.46 4.46
N GLY A 172 -6.27 0.42 3.50
CA GLY A 172 -5.52 1.58 3.00
C GLY A 172 -6.32 2.51 2.08
N ASP A 173 -7.26 1.97 1.31
CA ASP A 173 -7.94 2.72 0.25
C ASP A 173 -9.07 3.64 0.79
N SER A 174 -9.65 3.30 1.95
CA SER A 174 -10.89 3.97 2.42
C SER A 174 -10.71 4.96 3.58
N ARG A 175 -9.65 4.82 4.42
CA ARG A 175 -9.47 5.66 5.63
C ARG A 175 -8.50 6.83 5.47
N ASP A 176 -7.41 6.69 4.75
CA ASP A 176 -6.46 7.81 4.54
C ASP A 176 -6.93 8.75 3.41
N TRP A 177 -7.69 8.28 2.41
CA TRP A 177 -8.35 9.19 1.45
C TRP A 177 -9.32 10.14 2.14
N LYS A 178 -10.20 9.66 3.04
CA LYS A 178 -11.19 10.51 3.73
C LYS A 178 -10.56 11.58 4.64
N ASN A 179 -9.40 11.30 5.23
CA ASN A 179 -8.68 12.28 6.05
C ASN A 179 -7.86 13.28 5.23
N THR A 180 -7.43 12.90 4.02
CA THR A 180 -6.63 13.78 3.14
C THR A 180 -7.53 14.62 2.23
N SER A 181 -8.69 14.11 1.82
CA SER A 181 -9.68 14.83 1.00
C SER A 181 -10.55 15.82 1.78
N GLY A 182 -10.62 15.72 3.12
CA GLY A 182 -11.25 16.72 3.98
C GLY A 182 -10.47 18.05 4.08
N ALA A 183 -9.21 18.08 3.66
CA ALA A 183 -8.37 19.29 3.68
C ALA A 183 -8.35 20.07 2.34
N LEU A 184 -9.06 19.59 1.32
CA LEU A 184 -9.15 20.22 0.00
C LEU A 184 -10.58 20.55 -0.45
N THR A 185 -11.53 20.70 0.48
CA THR A 185 -12.73 21.49 0.18
C THR A 185 -12.35 22.96 0.24
N PHE A 186 -11.81 23.47 -0.87
CA PHE A 186 -11.93 24.88 -1.21
C PHE A 186 -13.42 25.17 -1.28
N SER A 187 -13.99 25.69 -0.20
CA SER A 187 -15.33 26.28 -0.22
C SER A 187 -15.33 27.34 -1.33
N PRO A 188 -16.16 27.23 -2.39
CA PRO A 188 -16.36 28.33 -3.30
C PRO A 188 -17.14 29.39 -2.52
N GLY A 189 -16.41 30.33 -1.93
CA GLY A 189 -16.96 31.58 -1.45
C GLY A 189 -17.70 32.24 -2.61
N ARG A 190 -19.00 32.47 -2.40
CA ARG A 190 -19.89 33.22 -3.28
C ARG A 190 -19.20 34.49 -3.78
N GLY A 191 -19.20 34.70 -5.09
CA GLY A 191 -18.87 36.01 -5.65
C GLY A 191 -18.39 35.96 -7.09
N MET A 192 -19.36 35.90 -8.01
CA MET A 192 -19.34 36.48 -9.36
C MET A 192 -18.09 36.34 -10.26
N GLY A 193 -18.31 35.77 -11.45
CA GLY A 193 -17.74 36.36 -12.68
C GLY A 193 -17.19 35.39 -13.71
N ARG A 194 -18.08 34.85 -14.54
CA ARG A 194 -17.85 34.47 -15.95
C ARG A 194 -16.74 33.43 -16.26
N TYR A 195 -17.16 32.19 -16.50
CA TYR A 195 -16.48 31.31 -17.47
C TYR A 195 -17.30 31.26 -18.75
N PRO A 196 -16.70 31.31 -19.96
CA PRO A 196 -17.40 31.02 -21.19
C PRO A 196 -17.51 29.50 -21.36
N THR A 197 -18.75 29.07 -21.55
CA THR A 197 -19.17 27.73 -21.97
C THR A 197 -18.68 27.45 -23.40
N GLN A 198 -18.04 26.31 -23.63
CA GLN A 198 -18.14 25.65 -24.93
C GLN A 198 -18.65 24.23 -24.73
N VAL A 199 -19.90 24.09 -25.11
CA VAL A 199 -20.68 22.86 -25.24
C VAL A 199 -20.23 22.20 -26.55
N LEU A 200 -19.81 20.94 -26.49
CA LEU A 200 -19.65 20.10 -27.69
C LEU A 200 -20.98 19.38 -27.91
N GLU A 201 -21.84 20.00 -28.71
CA GLU A 201 -23.02 19.36 -29.28
C GLU A 201 -22.64 18.67 -30.60
N THR A 202 -23.08 17.42 -30.72
CA THR A 202 -23.07 16.59 -31.92
C THR A 202 -24.01 17.16 -32.98
N GLN A 203 -23.60 17.19 -34.25
CA GLN A 203 -24.52 17.21 -35.38
C GLN A 203 -24.03 16.35 -36.56
N SER A 204 -24.92 15.45 -36.97
CA SER A 204 -24.96 14.73 -38.24
C SER A 204 -25.89 15.45 -39.23
N THR A 205 -25.51 15.61 -40.50
CA THR A 205 -26.39 15.76 -41.69
C THR A 205 -25.51 15.56 -42.94
N GLN A 206 -25.67 14.48 -43.72
CA GLN A 206 -26.51 14.26 -44.92
C GLN A 206 -25.97 14.82 -46.26
N ASN A 207 -25.70 13.87 -47.17
CA ASN A 207 -25.81 13.84 -48.65
C ASN A 207 -25.12 14.88 -49.54
N ASP A 208 -24.30 14.41 -50.49
CA ASP A 208 -24.70 14.31 -51.91
C ASP A 208 -23.73 13.47 -52.76
N ASN A 209 -24.33 12.71 -53.70
CA ASN A 209 -23.70 11.80 -54.68
C ASN A 209 -23.52 12.54 -56.03
N PRO A 210 -22.59 12.12 -56.92
CA PRO A 210 -23.09 11.56 -58.18
C PRO A 210 -22.26 10.38 -58.76
N ARG A 211 -23.01 9.32 -59.09
CA ARG A 211 -22.96 8.38 -60.23
C ARG A 211 -21.69 8.33 -61.11
N THR A 212 -21.12 7.12 -61.24
CA THR A 212 -20.95 6.26 -62.46
C THR A 212 -19.97 5.14 -62.06
N GLY A 213 -20.09 3.83 -62.31
CA GLY A 213 -20.98 2.94 -63.04
C GLY A 213 -20.25 1.58 -63.17
N ILE A 214 -20.99 0.47 -63.32
CA ILE A 214 -20.57 -0.87 -63.80
C ILE A 214 -20.07 -1.90 -62.74
N ASP A 215 -21.02 -2.58 -62.09
CA ASP A 215 -21.29 -4.05 -62.03
C ASP A 215 -20.30 -5.08 -62.64
N PRO A 216 -20.39 -6.42 -62.39
CA PRO A 216 -20.49 -7.17 -61.12
C PRO A 216 -19.77 -8.57 -61.16
N LYS A 217 -20.00 -9.40 -60.12
CA LYS A 217 -20.06 -10.89 -60.13
C LYS A 217 -18.78 -11.75 -60.03
N TRP A 218 -18.80 -12.58 -58.96
CA TRP A 218 -18.42 -14.01 -58.86
C TRP A 218 -17.11 -14.48 -59.49
N ARG A 219 -16.24 -15.06 -58.65
CA ARG A 219 -15.79 -16.46 -58.81
C ARG A 219 -15.10 -17.00 -57.58
N ASP A 220 -15.55 -18.19 -57.22
CA ASP A 220 -15.02 -19.12 -56.23
C ASP A 220 -13.54 -19.48 -56.45
N ALA A 221 -12.83 -19.74 -55.35
CA ALA A 221 -11.76 -20.74 -55.18
C ALA A 221 -11.23 -20.62 -53.73
N GLY A 222 -11.48 -21.53 -52.79
CA GLY A 222 -12.20 -22.81 -52.83
C GLY A 222 -12.44 -23.33 -51.41
#